data_AF-A0A167S2M4-F1
#
_entry.id   AF-A0A167S2M4-F1
#
_cell.length_a   1.000
_cell.length_b   1.000
_cell.length_c   1.000
_cell.angle_alpha   90.00
_cell.angle_beta   90.00
_cell.angle_gamma   90.00
#
_symmetry.space_group_name_H-M   'P 1'
#
loop_
_entity.id
_entity.type
_entity.pdbx_description
1 polymer ?
#
loop_
_entity_poly.entity_id
_entity_poly.type
_entity_poly.pdbx_seq_one_letter_code
_entity_poly.pdbx_strand_id
1 'polypeptide(L)'
;MQPSRRIIAQRGPNDWQDIASPENDSSTHQPSGESSTLIPDPTAALGFTGSIGRGYQNVVKGKARIYMDSFPGPDNTGANAVHSRLKQLLTGKKCHEEVLVYLNDNLDYRLAAMQLASRYVSFLELQFPDGLTFDTEAWCNDLALKAVNDDCSTDAQSKLEKYKQVRGYIMDTDLFGRPMVGQGFWYTKPTEYLAIALVESSSLSIDDICDTIDRLVRLKDLTSGG
;
A
#
# COMPACT_ATOMS: atom_id res chain seq x y z
N MET A 1 -12.88 28.67 38.08
CA MET A 1 -11.70 29.57 38.06
C MET A 1 -10.69 29.02 37.06
N GLN A 2 -10.36 29.86 36.08
CA GLN A 2 -9.35 29.83 35.02
C GLN A 2 -8.97 28.53 34.26
N PRO A 3 -9.01 28.55 32.90
CA PRO A 3 -8.49 27.51 32.02
C PRO A 3 -7.04 27.81 31.56
N SER A 4 -6.21 26.77 31.44
CA SER A 4 -4.84 26.91 30.90
C SER A 4 -4.78 26.64 29.40
N ARG A 5 -4.05 27.55 28.74
CA ARG A 5 -4.11 27.93 27.32
C ARG A 5 -3.37 26.98 26.37
N ARG A 6 -3.93 26.88 25.15
CA ARG A 6 -3.24 26.44 23.92
C ARG A 6 -2.00 27.31 23.65
N ILE A 7 -0.90 26.68 23.25
CA ILE A 7 0.24 27.35 22.62
C ILE A 7 0.18 27.07 21.12
N ILE A 8 0.01 28.13 20.35
CA ILE A 8 0.13 28.19 18.90
C ILE A 8 1.54 28.70 18.61
N ALA A 9 2.33 27.95 17.84
CA ALA A 9 3.58 28.45 17.25
C ALA A 9 3.35 28.66 15.75
N GLN A 10 3.09 29.91 15.39
CA GLN A 10 3.28 30.44 14.06
C GLN A 10 4.79 30.69 13.85
N ARG A 11 5.34 30.28 12.71
CA ARG A 11 6.61 30.83 12.21
C ARG A 11 6.45 31.12 10.73
N GLY A 12 6.63 32.39 10.39
CA GLY A 12 6.33 32.99 9.10
C GLY A 12 7.35 32.69 7.99
N PRO A 13 7.10 33.27 6.80
CA PRO A 13 7.84 33.02 5.57
C PRO A 13 9.13 33.85 5.55
N ASN A 14 10.24 33.24 5.13
CA ASN A 14 11.45 33.98 4.81
C ASN A 14 11.57 34.11 3.29
N ASP A 15 11.40 35.37 2.88
CA ASP A 15 11.71 35.96 1.60
C ASP A 15 13.17 35.73 1.19
N TRP A 16 13.38 35.43 -0.10
CA TRP A 16 14.62 35.73 -0.80
C TRP A 16 14.25 36.33 -2.16
N GLN A 17 14.25 37.66 -2.22
CA GLN A 17 14.27 38.45 -3.45
C GLN A 17 15.70 38.89 -3.77
N ASP A 18 15.99 38.88 -5.07
CA ASP A 18 16.81 39.81 -5.84
C ASP A 18 18.26 40.08 -5.47
N ILE A 19 19.18 39.61 -6.33
CA ILE A 19 20.29 40.44 -6.80
C ILE A 19 20.44 40.24 -8.32
N ALA A 20 20.28 41.33 -9.07
CA ALA A 20 20.49 41.42 -10.51
C ALA A 20 21.79 42.18 -10.84
N SER A 21 22.52 41.65 -11.84
CA SER A 21 23.33 42.32 -12.90
C SER A 21 24.68 42.99 -12.54
N PRO A 22 25.62 43.25 -13.50
CA PRO A 22 25.49 43.20 -14.97
C PRO A 22 26.64 42.54 -15.80
N GLU A 23 26.31 42.31 -17.09
CA GLU A 23 27.07 42.48 -18.35
C GLU A 23 28.53 41.97 -18.49
N ASN A 24 28.77 41.10 -19.49
CA ASN A 24 29.68 41.46 -20.58
C ASN A 24 29.39 40.67 -21.88
N ASP A 25 29.65 41.36 -22.99
CA ASP A 25 29.20 41.18 -24.36
C ASP A 25 30.00 40.19 -25.24
N SER A 26 29.38 39.91 -26.40
CA SER A 26 29.98 39.56 -27.71
C SER A 26 30.37 38.10 -27.99
N SER A 27 29.64 37.42 -28.89
CA SER A 27 29.92 37.53 -30.34
C SER A 27 28.99 36.65 -31.19
N THR A 28 28.61 37.21 -32.33
CA THR A 28 27.67 36.80 -33.37
C THR A 28 28.19 35.64 -34.22
N HIS A 29 27.32 34.68 -34.61
CA HIS A 29 27.22 34.16 -35.99
C HIS A 29 26.01 33.23 -36.18
N GLN A 30 25.00 33.71 -36.92
CA GLN A 30 24.14 32.90 -37.80
C GLN A 30 24.65 33.06 -39.25
N PRO A 31 24.37 32.11 -40.16
CA PRO A 31 23.23 32.32 -41.04
C PRO A 31 22.42 31.05 -41.39
N SER A 32 21.18 31.30 -41.86
CA SER A 32 20.37 30.55 -42.85
C SER A 32 20.13 29.05 -42.58
N GLY A 33 18.91 28.54 -42.45
CA GLY A 33 17.70 28.88 -43.17
C GLY A 33 17.35 27.74 -44.12
N GLU A 34 16.70 26.69 -43.63
CA GLU A 34 15.98 25.71 -44.46
C GLU A 34 14.73 25.24 -43.71
N SER A 35 13.58 25.69 -44.24
CA SER A 35 12.25 25.25 -43.85
C SER A 35 11.97 23.91 -44.49
N SER A 36 11.93 22.83 -43.71
CA SER A 36 11.42 21.55 -44.16
C SER A 36 10.25 21.13 -43.28
N THR A 37 9.06 21.36 -43.82
CA THR A 37 7.76 20.84 -43.36
C THR A 37 7.83 19.31 -43.31
N LEU A 38 8.09 18.76 -42.13
CA LEU A 38 7.94 17.33 -41.87
C LEU A 38 6.48 17.05 -41.49
N ILE A 39 5.79 16.39 -42.41
CA ILE A 39 4.52 15.70 -42.19
C ILE A 39 4.73 14.74 -41.00
N PRO A 40 3.89 14.77 -39.94
CA PRO A 40 4.01 13.79 -38.87
C PRO A 40 3.65 12.42 -39.43
N ASP A 41 4.63 11.52 -39.43
CA ASP A 41 4.46 10.11 -39.75
C ASP A 41 3.42 9.49 -38.78
N PRO A 42 2.29 8.95 -39.26
CA PRO A 42 1.30 8.30 -38.41
C PRO A 42 1.79 6.96 -37.86
N THR A 43 3.02 6.56 -38.20
CA THR A 43 3.73 5.39 -37.68
C THR A 43 4.71 5.76 -36.58
N ALA A 44 4.42 6.83 -35.82
CA ALA A 44 5.06 7.10 -34.54
C ALA A 44 4.73 5.95 -33.58
N ALA A 45 5.52 4.87 -33.68
CA ALA A 45 5.58 3.79 -32.72
C ALA A 45 5.65 4.41 -31.33
N LEU A 46 4.70 4.01 -30.48
CA LEU A 46 4.62 4.34 -29.05
C LEU A 46 6.03 4.47 -28.47
N GLY A 47 6.48 5.72 -28.34
CA GLY A 47 7.86 6.05 -28.04
C GLY A 47 8.24 5.56 -26.66
N PHE A 48 8.77 4.34 -26.58
CA PHE A 48 9.55 3.82 -25.47
C PHE A 48 10.96 4.47 -25.47
N THR A 49 11.03 5.76 -25.76
CA THR A 49 12.27 6.56 -25.82
C THR A 49 12.58 7.26 -24.49
N GLY A 50 11.87 6.90 -23.42
CA GLY A 50 12.30 7.17 -22.06
C GLY A 50 13.24 6.07 -21.60
N SER A 51 14.45 6.44 -21.15
CA SER A 51 15.39 5.53 -20.43
C SER A 51 14.63 4.47 -19.63
N ILE A 52 14.91 3.19 -19.89
CA ILE A 52 14.29 2.04 -19.21
C ILE A 52 14.22 2.27 -17.69
N GLY A 53 15.26 2.90 -17.11
CA GLY A 53 15.30 3.27 -15.70
C GLY A 53 14.25 4.30 -15.27
N ARG A 54 13.94 5.31 -16.11
CA ARG A 54 12.88 6.30 -15.82
C ARG A 54 11.49 5.67 -15.94
N GLY A 55 11.27 4.82 -16.95
CA GLY A 55 10.03 4.08 -17.12
C GLY A 55 9.75 3.15 -15.94
N TYR A 56 10.75 2.34 -15.57
CA TYR A 56 10.64 1.41 -14.44
C TYR A 56 10.39 2.14 -13.11
N GLN A 57 11.12 3.22 -12.82
CA GLN A 57 10.90 4.01 -11.62
C GLN A 57 9.46 4.55 -11.52
N ASN A 58 8.85 4.95 -12.64
CA ASN A 58 7.47 5.42 -12.66
C ASN A 58 6.45 4.30 -12.39
N VAL A 59 6.71 3.07 -12.87
CA VAL A 59 5.90 1.89 -12.56
C VAL A 59 5.93 1.60 -11.05
N VAL A 60 7.14 1.56 -10.47
CA VAL A 60 7.29 1.31 -9.03
C VAL A 60 6.65 2.43 -8.21
N LYS A 61 6.76 3.69 -8.64
CA LYS A 61 6.04 4.83 -8.01
C LYS A 61 4.53 4.65 -8.05
N GLY A 62 3.97 4.16 -9.16
CA GLY A 62 2.54 3.90 -9.30
C GLY A 62 2.06 2.88 -8.26
N LYS A 63 2.73 1.73 -8.18
CA LYS A 63 2.45 0.69 -7.17
C LYS A 63 2.64 1.22 -5.74
N ALA A 64 3.70 1.97 -5.50
CA ALA A 64 3.99 2.57 -4.20
C ALA A 64 2.87 3.50 -3.72
N ARG A 65 2.29 4.30 -4.63
CA ARG A 65 1.16 5.18 -4.29
C ARG A 65 -0.05 4.37 -3.83
N ILE A 66 -0.47 3.39 -4.64
CA ILE A 66 -1.59 2.51 -4.31
C ILE A 66 -1.37 1.85 -2.95
N TYR A 67 -0.17 1.31 -2.72
CA TYR A 67 0.17 0.65 -1.47
C TYR A 67 0.16 1.59 -0.26
N MET A 68 0.78 2.77 -0.37
CA MET A 68 0.86 3.72 0.74
C MET A 68 -0.50 4.35 1.07
N ASP A 69 -1.37 4.52 0.07
CA ASP A 69 -2.74 5.00 0.24
C ASP A 69 -3.67 3.92 0.81
N SER A 70 -3.22 2.65 0.82
CA SER A 70 -4.01 1.50 1.25
C SER A 70 -3.89 1.13 2.73
N PHE A 71 -3.53 2.06 3.61
CA PHE A 71 -3.32 1.80 5.05
C PHE A 71 -2.45 0.56 5.31
N PRO A 72 -1.18 0.53 4.87
CA PRO A 72 -0.34 -0.67 4.88
C PRO A 72 0.08 -1.18 6.29
N GLY A 73 -0.39 -0.53 7.35
CA GLY A 73 0.04 -0.73 8.73
C GLY A 73 1.08 0.31 9.17
N PRO A 74 1.45 0.30 10.45
CA PRO A 74 2.17 1.42 11.04
C PRO A 74 3.68 1.29 10.83
N ASP A 75 4.36 2.45 10.75
CA ASP A 75 5.80 2.53 10.49
C ASP A 75 6.67 1.90 11.59
N ASN A 76 6.12 1.67 12.79
CA ASN A 76 6.84 1.10 13.94
C ASN A 76 6.75 -0.44 14.04
N THR A 77 5.94 -1.11 13.22
CA THR A 77 5.79 -2.57 13.26
C THR A 77 6.80 -3.24 12.31
N GLY A 78 7.92 -3.72 12.88
CA GLY A 78 9.00 -4.37 12.14
C GLY A 78 10.09 -3.40 11.64
N ALA A 79 11.16 -3.93 11.05
CA ALA A 79 12.23 -3.13 10.46
C ALA A 79 11.76 -2.49 9.13
N ASN A 80 10.96 -1.42 9.23
CA ASN A 80 10.25 -0.78 8.11
C ASN A 80 11.14 0.12 7.23
N ALA A 81 12.31 -0.39 6.84
CA ALA A 81 13.14 0.22 5.80
C ALA A 81 12.35 0.40 4.49
N VAL A 82 11.35 -0.46 4.22
CA VAL A 82 10.49 -0.38 3.04
C VAL A 82 9.65 0.90 3.03
N HIS A 83 8.90 1.22 4.10
CA HIS A 83 8.06 2.44 4.12
C HIS A 83 8.88 3.71 3.94
N SER A 84 10.03 3.81 4.62
CA SER A 84 10.94 4.95 4.45
C SER A 84 11.43 5.08 3.00
N ARG A 85 11.80 3.97 2.36
CA ARG A 85 12.24 3.95 0.96
C ARG A 85 11.10 4.30 -0.01
N LEU A 86 9.89 3.81 0.23
CA LEU A 86 8.70 4.14 -0.58
C LEU A 86 8.35 5.63 -0.46
N LYS A 87 8.39 6.21 0.74
CA LYS A 87 8.20 7.66 0.95
C LYS A 87 9.25 8.46 0.17
N GLN A 88 10.53 8.08 0.24
CA GLN A 88 11.60 8.72 -0.52
C GLN A 88 11.39 8.62 -2.04
N LEU A 89 10.95 7.46 -2.52
CA LEU A 89 10.62 7.24 -3.92
C LEU A 89 9.48 8.18 -4.35
N LEU A 90 8.41 8.28 -3.55
CA LEU A 90 7.26 9.13 -3.83
C LEU A 90 7.58 10.63 -3.80
N THR A 91 8.53 11.08 -2.96
CA THR A 91 9.04 12.46 -2.98
C THR A 91 9.96 12.76 -4.16
N GLY A 92 10.18 11.80 -5.06
CA GLY A 92 10.95 11.99 -6.29
C GLY A 92 12.45 11.73 -6.15
N LYS A 93 12.92 11.22 -5.01
CA LYS A 93 14.33 10.85 -4.84
C LYS A 93 14.68 9.73 -5.81
N LYS A 94 15.88 9.82 -6.42
CA LYS A 94 16.41 8.73 -7.25
C LYS A 94 16.77 7.56 -6.35
N CYS A 95 16.33 6.37 -6.73
CA CYS A 95 16.70 5.11 -6.11
C CYS A 95 17.63 4.35 -7.05
N HIS A 96 18.58 3.61 -6.48
CA HIS A 96 19.39 2.66 -7.26
C HIS A 96 18.48 1.55 -7.81
N GLU A 97 18.87 0.98 -8.95
CA GLU A 97 18.09 -0.04 -9.65
C GLU A 97 17.79 -1.25 -8.77
N GLU A 98 18.79 -1.77 -8.03
CA GLU A 98 18.61 -2.88 -7.09
C GLU A 98 17.55 -2.57 -6.00
N VAL A 99 17.50 -1.32 -5.54
CA VAL A 99 16.48 -0.88 -4.58
C VAL A 99 15.12 -0.83 -5.24
N LEU A 100 15.02 -0.38 -6.50
CA LEU A 100 13.75 -0.38 -7.23
C LEU A 100 13.23 -1.79 -7.49
N VAL A 101 14.10 -2.74 -7.85
CA VAL A 101 13.74 -4.16 -8.02
C VAL A 101 13.20 -4.74 -6.72
N TYR A 102 13.94 -4.57 -5.61
CA TYR A 102 13.50 -5.01 -4.30
C TYR A 102 12.16 -4.40 -3.88
N LEU A 103 11.96 -3.10 -4.10
CA LEU A 103 10.69 -2.44 -3.80
C LEU A 103 9.56 -2.95 -4.69
N ASN A 104 9.83 -3.17 -5.98
CA ASN A 104 8.83 -3.71 -6.90
C ASN A 104 8.36 -5.09 -6.46
N ASP A 105 9.27 -6.01 -6.16
CA ASP A 105 8.93 -7.38 -5.79
C ASP A 105 8.17 -7.43 -4.46
N ASN A 106 8.54 -6.56 -3.51
CA ASN A 106 7.80 -6.40 -2.26
C ASN A 106 6.39 -5.87 -2.50
N LEU A 107 6.22 -4.86 -3.35
CA LEU A 107 4.92 -4.28 -3.68
C LEU A 107 4.05 -5.29 -4.44
N ASP A 108 4.62 -6.07 -5.36
CA ASP A 108 3.90 -7.09 -6.11
C ASP A 108 3.34 -8.16 -5.19
N TYR A 109 4.15 -8.68 -4.26
CA TYR A 109 3.67 -9.61 -3.24
C TYR A 109 2.54 -9.00 -2.39
N ARG A 110 2.76 -7.80 -1.82
CA ARG A 110 1.81 -7.19 -0.88
C ARG A 110 0.48 -6.82 -1.53
N LEU A 111 0.53 -6.24 -2.74
CA LEU A 111 -0.68 -5.87 -3.49
C LEU A 111 -1.41 -7.10 -3.99
N ALA A 112 -0.71 -8.12 -4.51
CA ALA A 112 -1.34 -9.35 -4.96
C ALA A 112 -2.05 -10.08 -3.81
N ALA A 113 -1.43 -10.13 -2.62
CA ALA A 113 -2.03 -10.75 -1.44
C ALA A 113 -3.31 -10.01 -0.99
N MET A 114 -3.31 -8.66 -1.00
CA MET A 114 -4.52 -7.87 -0.69
C MET A 114 -5.64 -8.04 -1.73
N GLN A 115 -5.28 -8.08 -3.01
CA GLN A 115 -6.25 -8.35 -4.08
C GLN A 115 -6.82 -9.76 -3.97
N LEU A 116 -6.00 -10.74 -3.58
CA LEU A 116 -6.49 -12.10 -3.32
C LEU A 116 -7.47 -12.13 -2.14
N ALA A 117 -7.16 -11.44 -1.04
CA ALA A 117 -8.06 -11.35 0.11
C ALA A 117 -9.41 -10.70 -0.27
N SER A 118 -9.37 -9.63 -1.05
CA SER A 118 -10.58 -8.96 -1.56
C SER A 118 -11.39 -9.89 -2.48
N ARG A 119 -10.72 -10.67 -3.34
CA ARG A 119 -11.37 -11.70 -4.16
C ARG A 119 -12.02 -12.80 -3.32
N TYR A 120 -11.42 -13.22 -2.22
CA TYR A 120 -12.05 -14.19 -1.32
C TYR A 120 -13.30 -13.62 -0.66
N VAL A 121 -13.27 -12.37 -0.19
CA VAL A 121 -14.45 -11.69 0.34
C VAL A 121 -15.57 -11.65 -0.71
N SER A 122 -15.26 -11.30 -1.96
CA SER A 122 -16.22 -11.31 -3.07
C SER A 122 -16.74 -12.72 -3.40
N PHE A 123 -15.86 -13.72 -3.44
CA PHE A 123 -16.23 -15.12 -3.71
C PHE A 123 -17.16 -15.69 -2.64
N LEU A 124 -16.99 -15.26 -1.39
CA LEU A 124 -17.85 -15.60 -0.27
C LEU A 124 -19.11 -14.73 -0.19
N GLU A 125 -19.30 -13.80 -1.14
CA GLU A 125 -20.43 -12.86 -1.20
C GLU A 125 -20.60 -12.00 0.06
N LEU A 126 -19.51 -11.78 0.79
CA LEU A 126 -19.52 -10.97 2.01
C LEU A 126 -19.66 -9.48 1.62
N GLN A 127 -20.62 -8.81 2.24
CA GLN A 127 -20.83 -7.38 2.05
C GLN A 127 -19.81 -6.59 2.89
N PHE A 128 -18.58 -6.50 2.39
CA PHE A 128 -17.47 -5.85 3.10
C PHE A 128 -16.68 -4.92 2.17
N PRO A 129 -16.11 -3.79 2.67
CA PRO A 129 -15.35 -2.85 1.85
C PRO A 129 -14.11 -3.48 1.23
N ASP A 130 -13.65 -2.97 0.08
CA ASP A 130 -12.43 -3.45 -0.58
C ASP A 130 -11.19 -3.33 0.34
N GLY A 131 -10.33 -4.34 0.31
CA GLY A 131 -9.18 -4.44 1.22
C GLY A 131 -8.14 -3.34 1.05
N LEU A 132 -8.02 -2.72 -0.13
CA LEU A 132 -7.14 -1.58 -0.33
C LEU A 132 -7.72 -0.28 0.25
N THR A 133 -9.02 -0.24 0.54
CA THR A 133 -9.68 0.93 1.13
C THR A 133 -9.95 0.77 2.62
N PHE A 134 -9.90 -0.46 3.13
CA PHE A 134 -10.21 -0.77 4.52
C PHE A 134 -8.98 -0.62 5.43
N ASP A 135 -9.17 0.10 6.54
CA ASP A 135 -8.16 0.30 7.58
C ASP A 135 -8.31 -0.78 8.68
N THR A 136 -7.58 -1.88 8.49
CA THR A 136 -7.56 -3.00 9.45
C THR A 136 -6.96 -2.60 10.79
N GLU A 137 -6.01 -1.67 10.81
CA GLU A 137 -5.36 -1.21 12.03
C GLU A 137 -6.32 -0.38 12.88
N ALA A 138 -7.00 0.59 12.27
CA ALA A 138 -8.02 1.39 12.96
C ALA A 138 -9.12 0.50 13.54
N TRP A 139 -9.60 -0.50 12.78
CA TRP A 139 -10.59 -1.45 13.28
C TRP A 139 -10.08 -2.25 14.49
N CYS A 140 -8.84 -2.77 14.42
CA CYS A 140 -8.25 -3.53 15.53
C CYS A 140 -8.09 -2.68 16.79
N ASN A 141 -7.63 -1.45 16.64
CA ASN A 141 -7.42 -0.53 17.75
C ASN A 141 -8.75 -0.13 18.41
N ASP A 142 -9.79 0.16 17.62
CA ASP A 142 -11.13 0.47 18.14
C ASP A 142 -11.73 -0.72 18.91
N LEU A 143 -11.63 -1.94 18.36
CA LEU A 143 -12.11 -3.14 19.05
C LEU A 143 -11.35 -3.40 20.36
N ALA A 144 -10.02 -3.24 20.35
CA ALA A 144 -9.20 -3.41 21.55
C ALA A 144 -9.53 -2.37 22.64
N LEU A 145 -9.73 -1.10 22.25
CA LEU A 145 -10.13 -0.05 23.18
C LEU A 145 -11.52 -0.31 23.77
N LYS A 146 -12.48 -0.77 22.96
CA LYS A 146 -13.79 -1.19 23.44
C LYS A 146 -13.66 -2.34 24.45
N ALA A 147 -12.92 -3.39 24.11
CA ALA A 147 -12.72 -4.54 24.98
C ALA A 147 -12.09 -4.18 26.35
N VAL A 148 -11.25 -3.14 26.42
CA VAL A 148 -10.64 -2.67 27.68
C VAL A 148 -11.57 -1.78 28.50
N ASN A 149 -12.35 -0.91 27.84
CA ASN A 149 -13.18 0.09 28.52
C ASN A 149 -14.59 -0.40 28.88
N ASP A 150 -15.03 -1.50 28.28
CA ASP A 150 -16.38 -2.01 28.46
C ASP A 150 -16.45 -2.84 29.76
N ASP A 151 -16.83 -2.17 30.86
CA ASP A 151 -17.11 -2.74 32.18
C ASP A 151 -18.24 -3.79 32.11
N CYS A 152 -17.93 -4.99 31.62
CA CYS A 152 -18.78 -6.19 31.53
C CYS A 152 -19.66 -6.39 30.28
N SER A 153 -19.54 -5.62 29.17
CA SER A 153 -20.18 -6.10 27.92
C SER A 153 -19.33 -7.21 27.29
N THR A 154 -19.84 -8.43 27.41
CA THR A 154 -19.26 -9.67 26.89
C THR A 154 -19.06 -9.65 25.38
N ASP A 155 -19.69 -8.72 24.65
CA ASP A 155 -19.73 -8.71 23.19
C ASP A 155 -18.40 -8.28 22.58
N ALA A 156 -17.81 -7.15 23.00
CA ALA A 156 -16.54 -6.68 22.45
C ALA A 156 -15.39 -7.65 22.73
N GLN A 157 -15.35 -8.22 23.94
CA GLN A 157 -14.37 -9.24 24.31
C GLN A 157 -14.58 -10.54 23.50
N SER A 158 -15.82 -11.00 23.36
CA SER A 158 -16.13 -12.20 22.56
C SER A 158 -15.78 -12.00 21.09
N LYS A 159 -16.08 -10.83 20.53
CA LYS A 159 -15.70 -10.46 19.15
C LYS A 159 -14.18 -10.42 18.98
N LEU A 160 -13.46 -9.86 19.95
CA LEU A 160 -11.99 -9.83 19.94
C LEU A 160 -11.39 -11.24 19.99
N GLU A 161 -11.90 -12.12 20.85
CA GLU A 161 -11.44 -13.51 20.93
C GLU A 161 -11.79 -14.31 19.67
N LYS A 162 -13.00 -14.11 19.11
CA LYS A 162 -13.39 -14.71 17.82
C LYS A 162 -12.45 -14.26 16.70
N TYR A 163 -12.16 -12.97 16.62
CA TYR A 163 -11.21 -12.42 15.65
C TYR A 163 -9.82 -13.02 15.78
N LYS A 164 -9.27 -13.11 17.00
CA LYS A 164 -7.95 -13.72 17.24
C LYS A 164 -7.90 -15.18 16.78
N GLN A 165 -8.93 -15.96 17.07
CA GLN A 165 -9.02 -17.37 16.66
C GLN A 165 -9.08 -17.51 15.14
N VAL A 166 -9.97 -16.78 14.47
CA VAL A 166 -10.10 -16.80 13.01
C VAL A 166 -8.81 -16.34 12.34
N ARG A 167 -8.21 -15.25 12.82
CA ARG A 167 -6.93 -14.74 12.31
C ARG A 167 -5.82 -15.77 12.46
N GLY A 168 -5.70 -16.41 13.63
CA GLY A 168 -4.74 -17.48 13.87
C GLY A 168 -4.89 -18.63 12.88
N TYR A 169 -6.12 -19.10 12.69
CA TYR A 169 -6.43 -20.19 11.76
C TYR A 169 -6.06 -19.86 10.30
N ILE A 170 -6.33 -18.63 9.84
CA ILE A 170 -5.93 -18.18 8.49
C ILE A 170 -4.40 -18.13 8.35
N MET A 171 -3.68 -17.76 9.41
CA MET A 171 -2.21 -17.77 9.39
C MET A 171 -1.65 -19.19 9.33
N ASP A 172 -2.24 -20.12 10.09
CA ASP A 172 -1.78 -21.51 10.16
C ASP A 172 -2.02 -22.29 8.86
N THR A 173 -3.07 -21.93 8.12
CA THR A 173 -3.40 -22.52 6.81
C THR A 173 -2.56 -21.95 5.64
N ASP A 174 -1.70 -20.96 5.90
CA ASP A 174 -0.87 -20.29 4.88
C ASP A 174 -1.67 -19.78 3.68
N LEU A 175 -2.91 -19.33 3.88
CA LEU A 175 -3.86 -19.05 2.79
C LEU A 175 -3.32 -18.04 1.77
N PHE A 176 -2.56 -17.04 2.21
CA PHE A 176 -1.97 -16.01 1.34
C PHE A 176 -0.55 -16.31 0.87
N GLY A 177 0.03 -17.42 1.33
CA GLY A 177 1.40 -17.81 1.02
C GLY A 177 2.46 -16.92 1.65
N ARG A 178 3.68 -17.46 1.67
CA ARG A 178 4.88 -16.79 2.18
C ARG A 178 5.51 -15.92 1.09
N PRO A 179 6.14 -14.78 1.45
CA PRO A 179 6.96 -14.06 0.48
C PRO A 179 8.13 -14.94 0.02
N MET A 180 8.45 -14.88 -1.28
CA MET A 180 9.66 -15.48 -1.83
C MET A 180 10.91 -14.70 -1.40
N VAL A 181 12.08 -15.30 -1.60
CA VAL A 181 13.36 -14.61 -1.40
C VAL A 181 13.37 -13.32 -2.23
N GLY A 182 13.65 -12.19 -1.57
CA GLY A 182 13.63 -10.86 -2.20
C GLY A 182 12.32 -10.09 -2.04
N GLN A 183 11.19 -10.73 -1.75
CA GLN A 183 9.88 -10.06 -1.57
C GLN A 183 9.69 -9.45 -0.18
N GLY A 184 10.68 -9.56 0.71
CA GLY A 184 10.65 -8.99 2.06
C GLY A 184 9.93 -9.86 3.08
N PHE A 185 9.39 -9.22 4.11
CA PHE A 185 8.73 -9.91 5.24
C PHE A 185 7.27 -10.22 4.96
N TRP A 186 6.77 -11.21 5.69
CA TRP A 186 5.36 -11.58 5.72
C TRP A 186 4.47 -10.35 5.93
N TYR A 187 3.38 -10.29 5.16
CA TYR A 187 2.43 -9.19 5.24
C TYR A 187 1.14 -9.67 5.90
N THR A 188 0.86 -9.21 7.12
CA THR A 188 -0.27 -9.71 7.94
C THR A 188 -1.62 -9.12 7.54
N LYS A 189 -1.62 -7.96 6.87
CA LYS A 189 -2.86 -7.24 6.53
C LYS A 189 -3.90 -8.07 5.77
N PRO A 190 -3.55 -8.88 4.75
CA PRO A 190 -4.52 -9.73 4.05
C PRO A 190 -5.24 -10.70 4.98
N THR A 191 -4.50 -11.31 5.93
CA THR A 191 -5.05 -12.19 6.97
C THR A 191 -5.99 -11.44 7.90
N GLU A 192 -5.57 -10.27 8.37
CA GLU A 192 -6.37 -9.41 9.25
C GLU A 192 -7.67 -8.98 8.56
N TYR A 193 -7.57 -8.50 7.32
CA TYR A 193 -8.71 -8.09 6.52
C TYR A 193 -9.74 -9.21 6.32
N LEU A 194 -9.31 -10.40 5.89
CA LEU A 194 -10.24 -11.53 5.70
C LEU A 194 -10.87 -11.99 7.02
N ALA A 195 -10.09 -12.05 8.10
CA ALA A 195 -10.61 -12.39 9.42
C ALA A 195 -11.68 -11.39 9.88
N ILE A 196 -11.44 -10.09 9.70
CA ILE A 196 -12.41 -9.03 10.04
C ILE A 196 -13.67 -9.19 9.19
N ALA A 197 -13.52 -9.37 7.87
CA ALA A 197 -14.65 -9.53 6.97
C ALA A 197 -15.54 -10.72 7.39
N LEU A 198 -14.95 -11.86 7.73
CA LEU A 198 -15.65 -13.05 8.21
C LEU A 198 -16.35 -12.80 9.55
N VAL A 199 -15.70 -12.10 10.49
CA VAL A 199 -16.28 -11.80 11.81
C VAL A 199 -17.41 -10.78 11.73
N GLU A 200 -17.29 -9.76 10.88
CA GLU A 200 -18.30 -8.69 10.74
C GLU A 200 -19.48 -9.09 9.85
N SER A 201 -19.23 -9.86 8.79
CA SER A 201 -20.26 -10.15 7.78
C SER A 201 -21.08 -11.40 8.09
N SER A 202 -20.72 -12.14 9.13
CA SER A 202 -21.30 -13.46 9.37
C SER A 202 -21.76 -13.65 10.82
N SER A 203 -23.00 -14.14 10.98
CA SER A 203 -23.50 -14.71 12.23
C SER A 203 -23.01 -16.15 12.44
N LEU A 204 -22.02 -16.58 11.65
CA LEU A 204 -21.51 -17.94 11.64
C LEU A 204 -20.76 -18.26 12.93
N SER A 205 -20.81 -19.53 13.33
CA SER A 205 -19.95 -20.02 14.40
C SER A 205 -18.48 -20.00 13.99
N ILE A 206 -17.56 -20.19 14.93
CA ILE A 206 -16.12 -20.31 14.61
C ILE A 206 -15.89 -21.52 13.70
N ASP A 207 -16.56 -22.64 13.97
CA ASP A 207 -16.44 -23.87 13.18
C ASP A 207 -16.87 -23.66 11.73
N ASP A 208 -18.00 -22.99 11.51
CA ASP A 208 -18.48 -22.66 10.15
C ASP A 208 -17.52 -21.72 9.41
N ILE A 209 -16.86 -20.80 10.14
CA ILE A 209 -15.83 -19.92 9.57
C ILE A 209 -14.59 -20.74 9.18
N CYS A 210 -14.14 -21.65 10.03
CA CYS A 210 -13.03 -22.55 9.73
C CYS A 210 -13.33 -23.43 8.50
N ASP A 211 -14.52 -24.02 8.42
CA ASP A 211 -14.96 -24.79 7.24
C ASP A 211 -14.97 -23.93 5.98
N THR A 212 -15.33 -22.64 6.11
CA THR A 212 -15.28 -21.68 5.00
C THR A 212 -13.84 -21.42 4.55
N ILE A 213 -12.91 -21.26 5.49
CA ILE A 213 -11.49 -21.09 5.20
C ILE A 213 -10.92 -22.35 4.52
N ASP A 214 -11.28 -23.54 4.99
CA ASP A 214 -10.87 -24.81 4.37
C ASP A 214 -11.33 -24.94 2.91
N ARG A 215 -12.52 -24.43 2.57
CA ARG A 215 -12.97 -24.37 1.17
C ARG A 215 -12.09 -23.44 0.33
N LEU A 216 -11.64 -22.31 0.89
CA LEU A 216 -10.72 -21.40 0.20
C LEU A 216 -9.33 -22.02 0.02
N VAL A 217 -8.83 -22.78 0.99
CA VAL A 217 -7.56 -23.51 0.90
C VAL A 217 -7.62 -24.53 -0.25
N ARG A 218 -8.69 -25.35 -0.32
CA ARG A 218 -8.87 -26.30 -1.42
C ARG A 218 -8.94 -25.61 -2.79
N LEU A 219 -9.60 -24.45 -2.86
CA LEU A 219 -9.66 -23.65 -4.09
C LEU A 219 -8.28 -23.14 -4.52
N LYS A 220 -7.47 -22.68 -3.57
CA LYS A 220 -6.08 -22.27 -3.81
C LYS A 220 -5.24 -23.45 -4.34
N ASP A 221 -5.37 -24.62 -3.75
CA ASP A 221 -4.58 -25.79 -4.15
C ASP A 221 -4.92 -26.26 -5.56
N LEU A 222 -6.21 -26.22 -5.93
CA LEU A 222 -6.67 -26.55 -7.29
C LEU A 222 -6.14 -25.58 -8.35
N THR A 223 -5.92 -24.32 -7.99
CA THR A 223 -5.42 -23.29 -8.92
C THR A 223 -3.91 -23.19 -8.97
N SER A 224 -3.21 -23.77 -8.00
CA SER A 224 -1.73 -23.77 -7.92
C SER A 224 -1.08 -25.02 -8.55
N GLY A 225 -1.87 -26.04 -8.89
CA GLY A 225 -1.41 -27.31 -9.47
C GLY A 225 -1.58 -27.44 -10.99
N GLY A 226 -1.83 -26.35 -11.72
CA GLY A 226 -2.05 -26.31 -13.17
C GLY A 226 -0.89 -25.70 -13.95
#